data_AF-A0A0U3SFQ9-F1
#
_entry.id   AF-A0A0U3SFQ9-F1
#
_cell.length_a   1.000
_cell.length_b   1.000
_cell.length_c   1.000
_cell.angle_alpha   90.00
_cell.angle_beta   90.00
_cell.angle_gamma   90.00
#
_symmetry.space_group_name_H-M   'P 1'
#
loop_
_entity.id
_entity.type
_entity.pdbx_description
1 polymer ?
#
loop_
_entity_poly.entity_id
_entity_poly.type
_entity_poly.pdbx_seq_one_letter_code
_entity_poly.pdbx_strand_id
1 'polypeptide(L)'
;MRKTIALLVFLIVGTSLVSAGRPYDEAAEATFEALKRGDYSILQPYLDDAMKVAFDEGKFRAFRDDLISKYGELKSYSFVKEGKISGFILGYYSFEFERANVTLRLVFREVNGEYLLSGIWIDGVNSKEAGIPLGVALFFPVLGGFLALFTFYMLGFRRVGVAEIILGIVLVAITLVIQPLIQNAPFLAAGIKSNSEVVAKGTIFVVFASIWLGFIAGFFQESLKYGFSKGKYLNEALFIGIGFGLGEAILVPALQAIQLATVGVTPNLTTALASMLERYLATLFHAGTTVVLAYSYKSGFGKKALLSLSTAHGIIDTFAAYYQFKPSTVVLAITYVLLLGVSLFLLRYGLPKVMEEREEDRIVW
;
A
#
# COMPACT_ATOMS: atom_id res chain seq x y z
N MET A 1 26.76 30.59 58.79
CA MET A 1 26.51 29.38 57.95
C MET A 1 25.34 29.50 56.96
N ARG A 2 24.31 30.35 57.17
CA ARG A 2 23.20 30.51 56.20
C ARG A 2 23.50 31.37 54.95
N LYS A 3 24.58 32.15 54.94
CA LYS A 3 24.94 33.01 53.79
C LYS A 3 25.88 32.34 52.77
N THR A 4 26.51 31.22 53.11
CA THR A 4 27.36 30.45 52.19
C THR A 4 26.59 29.42 51.36
N ILE A 5 25.41 28.99 51.81
CA ILE A 5 24.56 28.04 51.06
C ILE A 5 23.81 28.74 49.90
N ALA A 6 23.43 30.01 50.05
CA ALA A 6 22.80 30.79 48.98
C ALA A 6 23.75 31.04 47.80
N LEU A 7 25.06 31.16 48.05
CA LEU A 7 26.06 31.34 46.99
C LEU A 7 26.32 30.03 46.21
N LEU A 8 26.22 28.86 46.86
CA LEU A 8 26.36 27.56 46.19
C LEU A 8 25.14 27.20 45.35
N VAL A 9 23.93 27.61 45.74
CA VAL A 9 22.71 27.40 44.94
C VAL A 9 22.65 28.36 43.74
N PHE A 10 23.23 29.56 43.84
CA PHE A 10 23.35 30.47 42.70
C PHE A 10 24.44 30.05 41.70
N LEU A 11 25.44 29.29 42.14
CA LEU A 11 26.50 28.73 41.27
C LEU A 11 26.11 27.43 40.55
N ILE A 12 24.99 26.79 40.91
CA ILE A 12 24.49 25.57 40.27
C ILE A 12 23.37 25.86 39.24
N VAL A 13 22.79 27.07 39.24
CA VAL A 13 21.75 27.50 38.28
C VAL A 13 22.33 28.32 37.11
N GLY A 14 23.65 28.57 37.11
CA GLY A 14 24.34 29.43 36.14
C GLY A 14 25.11 28.71 35.02
N THR A 15 24.91 27.41 34.79
CA THR A 15 25.38 26.75 33.57
C THR A 15 24.20 26.31 32.74
N SER A 16 23.52 27.30 32.14
CA SER A 16 22.98 27.08 30.81
C SER A 16 24.14 26.54 29.97
N LEU A 17 24.13 25.22 29.74
CA LEU A 17 24.85 24.62 28.64
C LEU A 17 24.44 25.43 27.41
N VAL A 18 25.27 26.40 27.05
CA VAL A 18 25.31 26.91 25.69
C VAL A 18 25.72 25.69 24.89
N SER A 19 24.72 24.95 24.40
CA SER A 19 24.94 23.99 23.34
C SER A 19 25.57 24.82 22.23
N ALA A 20 26.88 24.68 22.04
CA ALA A 20 27.54 25.24 20.86
C ALA A 20 26.71 24.76 19.65
N GLY A 21 26.10 25.69 18.94
CA GLY A 21 25.30 25.37 17.75
C GLY A 21 26.15 24.52 16.82
N ARG A 22 25.57 23.45 16.29
CA ARG A 22 26.26 22.62 15.32
C ARG A 22 26.44 23.47 14.05
N PRO A 23 27.54 23.29 13.32
CA PRO A 23 27.84 24.15 12.16
C PRO A 23 26.84 23.96 11.00
N TYR A 24 25.91 23.01 11.11
CA TYR A 24 24.84 22.71 10.16
C TYR A 24 23.43 22.94 10.73
N ASP A 25 23.29 23.48 11.94
CA ASP A 25 21.98 23.73 12.55
C ASP A 25 21.16 24.75 11.73
N GLU A 26 21.81 25.70 11.05
CA GLU A 26 21.14 26.66 10.16
C GLU A 26 20.45 25.99 8.97
N ALA A 27 21.11 25.00 8.35
CA ALA A 27 20.51 24.24 7.24
C ALA A 27 19.34 23.37 7.73
N ALA A 28 19.39 22.87 8.96
CA ALA A 28 18.30 22.12 9.57
C ALA A 28 17.10 23.01 9.90
N GLU A 29 17.33 24.20 10.47
CA GLU A 29 16.31 25.23 10.72
C GLU A 29 15.67 25.68 9.40
N ALA A 30 16.47 25.94 8.37
CA ALA A 30 15.98 26.29 7.03
C ALA A 30 15.09 25.18 6.45
N THR A 31 15.46 23.90 6.66
CA THR A 31 14.62 22.76 6.26
C THR A 31 13.28 22.76 6.99
N PHE A 32 13.28 23.02 8.29
CA PHE A 32 12.06 23.13 9.09
C PHE A 32 11.17 24.28 8.64
N GLU A 33 11.71 25.49 8.53
CA GLU A 33 10.93 26.68 8.15
C GLU A 33 10.41 26.58 6.71
N ALA A 34 11.21 26.02 5.79
CA ALA A 34 10.74 25.72 4.44
C ALA A 34 9.54 24.76 4.48
N LEU A 35 9.66 23.61 5.14
CA LEU A 35 8.57 22.62 5.26
C LEU A 35 7.33 23.21 5.93
N LYS A 36 7.50 24.03 6.96
CA LYS A 36 6.39 24.67 7.68
C LYS A 36 5.65 25.67 6.79
N ARG A 37 6.38 26.56 6.11
CA ARG A 37 5.80 27.66 5.30
C ARG A 37 5.42 27.24 3.88
N GLY A 38 5.95 26.11 3.41
CA GLY A 38 5.81 25.69 2.01
C GLY A 38 6.64 26.53 1.04
N ASP A 39 7.74 27.13 1.52
CA ASP A 39 8.58 28.03 0.75
C ASP A 39 9.96 27.43 0.52
N TYR A 40 10.20 26.94 -0.70
CA TYR A 40 11.47 26.34 -1.10
C TYR A 40 12.64 27.33 -1.08
N SER A 41 12.37 28.62 -1.28
CA SER A 41 13.42 29.65 -1.36
C SER A 41 14.19 29.80 -0.04
N ILE A 42 13.59 29.38 1.08
CA ILE A 42 14.23 29.34 2.40
C ILE A 42 15.31 28.23 2.46
N LEU A 43 15.02 27.07 1.86
CA LEU A 43 15.91 25.91 1.89
C LEU A 43 16.99 25.97 0.81
N GLN A 44 16.65 26.51 -0.37
CA GLN A 44 17.51 26.51 -1.56
C GLN A 44 18.96 26.99 -1.32
N PRO A 45 19.25 28.03 -0.52
CA PRO A 45 20.63 28.49 -0.27
C PRO A 45 21.49 27.44 0.44
N TYR A 46 20.86 26.56 1.23
CA TYR A 46 21.53 25.54 2.04
C TYR A 46 21.70 24.22 1.32
N LEU A 47 21.26 24.11 0.06
CA LEU A 47 21.43 22.90 -0.75
C LEU A 47 22.73 22.95 -1.53
N ASP A 48 23.40 21.81 -1.65
CA ASP A 48 24.48 21.69 -2.65
C ASP A 48 23.92 21.66 -4.08
N ASP A 49 24.78 21.88 -5.08
CA ASP A 49 24.33 22.00 -6.47
C ASP A 49 23.68 20.73 -7.02
N ALA A 50 24.11 19.56 -6.55
CA ALA A 50 23.50 18.29 -6.93
C ALA A 50 22.09 18.18 -6.32
N MET A 51 21.92 18.59 -5.07
CA MET A 51 20.66 18.57 -4.34
C MET A 51 19.68 19.61 -4.90
N LYS A 52 20.12 20.79 -5.35
CA LYS A 52 19.26 21.77 -6.03
C LYS A 52 18.61 21.19 -7.30
N VAL A 53 19.33 20.32 -8.02
CA VAL A 53 18.81 19.63 -9.21
C VAL A 53 17.94 18.43 -8.80
N ALA A 54 18.38 17.68 -7.80
CA ALA A 54 17.69 16.47 -7.35
C ALA A 54 16.39 16.77 -6.58
N PHE A 55 16.29 17.91 -5.92
CA PHE A 55 15.22 18.31 -5.00
C PHE A 55 14.78 19.75 -5.26
N ASP A 56 14.39 20.02 -6.51
CA ASP A 56 13.81 21.30 -6.95
C ASP A 56 12.50 21.65 -6.23
N GLU A 57 11.99 22.87 -6.47
CA GLU A 57 10.77 23.38 -5.84
C GLU A 57 9.56 22.45 -6.03
N GLY A 58 9.42 21.83 -7.21
CA GLY A 58 8.31 20.92 -7.50
C GLY A 58 8.37 19.66 -6.64
N LYS A 59 9.56 19.07 -6.50
CA LYS A 59 9.80 17.90 -5.64
C LYS A 59 9.70 18.23 -4.16
N PHE A 60 10.16 19.41 -3.76
CA PHE A 60 10.00 19.92 -2.40
C PHE A 60 8.51 20.04 -2.05
N ARG A 61 7.69 20.67 -2.91
CA ARG A 61 6.25 20.78 -2.69
C ARG A 61 5.60 19.42 -2.61
N ALA A 62 5.92 18.50 -3.52
CA ALA A 62 5.39 17.13 -3.50
C ALA A 62 5.78 16.38 -2.20
N PHE A 63 7.03 16.50 -1.76
CA PHE A 63 7.51 15.90 -0.51
C PHE A 63 6.79 16.47 0.71
N ARG A 64 6.65 17.80 0.79
CA ARG A 64 5.92 18.48 1.85
C ARG A 64 4.46 18.06 1.89
N ASP A 65 3.79 18.08 0.74
CA ASP A 65 2.37 17.75 0.64
C ASP A 65 2.13 16.28 0.99
N ASP A 66 3.05 15.38 0.66
CA ASP A 66 3.04 13.98 1.12
C ASP A 66 3.14 13.89 2.66
N LEU A 67 4.07 14.62 3.28
CA LEU A 67 4.20 14.66 4.74
C LEU A 67 2.95 15.25 5.43
N ILE A 68 2.41 16.36 4.92
CA ILE A 68 1.25 17.02 5.53
C ILE A 68 -0.03 16.19 5.34
N SER A 69 -0.25 15.65 4.14
CA SER A 69 -1.40 14.78 3.88
C SER A 69 -1.40 13.52 4.75
N LYS A 70 -0.22 12.97 5.05
CA LYS A 70 -0.05 11.78 5.92
C LYS A 70 -0.07 12.10 7.41
N TYR A 71 0.61 13.15 7.84
CA TYR A 71 0.92 13.39 9.26
C TYR A 71 0.29 14.66 9.84
N GLY A 72 -0.37 15.48 9.02
CA GLY A 72 -0.99 16.74 9.43
C GLY A 72 0.00 17.91 9.43
N GLU A 73 -0.34 19.02 10.07
CA GLU A 73 0.53 20.21 10.07
C GLU A 73 1.81 20.01 10.91
N LEU A 74 2.91 20.59 10.45
CA LEU A 74 4.20 20.58 11.15
C LEU A 74 4.18 21.56 12.33
N LYS A 75 4.51 21.09 13.54
CA LYS A 75 4.47 21.88 14.79
C LYS A 75 5.86 22.32 15.26
N SER A 76 6.79 21.38 15.37
CA SER A 76 8.12 21.62 15.93
C SER A 76 9.14 20.66 15.33
N TYR A 77 10.42 20.85 15.67
CA TYR A 77 11.45 19.85 15.39
C TYR A 77 12.48 19.81 16.53
N SER A 78 13.20 18.69 16.65
CA SER A 78 14.24 18.51 17.65
C SER A 78 15.36 17.62 17.11
N PHE A 79 16.59 17.87 17.54
CA PHE A 79 17.72 17.01 17.20
C PHE A 79 17.68 15.71 18.01
N VAL A 80 17.94 14.58 17.34
CA VAL A 80 17.95 13.24 17.94
C VAL A 80 19.37 12.73 18.12
N LYS A 81 20.14 12.65 17.02
CA LYS A 81 21.51 12.13 17.04
C LYS A 81 22.30 12.57 15.80
N GLU A 82 23.63 12.46 15.89
CA GLU A 82 24.55 12.64 14.78
C GLU A 82 25.22 11.31 14.42
N GLY A 83 25.43 11.07 13.13
CA GLY A 83 26.35 10.05 12.63
C GLY A 83 27.33 10.63 11.62
N LYS A 84 28.35 9.86 11.26
CA LYS A 84 29.29 10.20 10.18
C LYS A 84 29.55 8.99 9.30
N ILE A 85 29.46 9.17 7.98
CA ILE A 85 29.75 8.12 7.00
C ILE A 85 30.48 8.74 5.81
N SER A 86 31.67 8.23 5.49
CA SER A 86 32.42 8.57 4.26
C SER A 86 32.58 10.07 3.99
N GLY A 87 32.85 10.87 5.04
CA GLY A 87 33.01 12.33 4.92
C GLY A 87 31.71 13.14 4.94
N PHE A 88 30.55 12.50 5.09
CA PHE A 88 29.27 13.16 5.33
C PHE A 88 28.89 13.14 6.81
N ILE A 89 28.21 14.18 7.25
CA ILE A 89 27.57 14.25 8.56
C ILE A 89 26.09 13.91 8.39
N LEU A 90 25.58 13.00 9.23
CA LEU A 90 24.19 12.56 9.23
C LEU A 90 23.50 13.15 10.47
N GLY A 91 22.75 14.24 10.29
CA GLY A 91 21.93 14.81 11.35
C GLY A 91 20.55 14.17 11.35
N TYR A 92 20.16 13.55 12.47
CA TYR A 92 18.83 12.97 12.64
C TYR A 92 17.98 13.93 13.45
N TYR A 93 16.88 14.37 12.88
CA TYR A 93 15.96 15.33 13.48
C TYR A 93 14.56 14.75 13.53
N SER A 94 13.90 14.81 14.69
CA SER A 94 12.51 14.44 14.84
C SER A 94 11.64 15.66 14.57
N PHE A 95 10.88 15.63 13.49
CA PHE A 95 9.90 16.63 13.10
C PHE A 95 8.54 16.22 13.67
N GLU A 96 7.98 17.08 14.52
CA GLU A 96 6.71 16.85 15.18
C GLU A 96 5.56 17.34 14.30
N PHE A 97 4.79 16.42 13.74
CA PHE A 97 3.53 16.69 13.07
C PHE A 97 2.34 16.44 14.01
N GLU A 98 1.14 16.86 13.61
CA GLU A 98 -0.09 16.64 14.40
C GLU A 98 -0.34 15.17 14.73
N ARG A 99 -0.12 14.27 13.77
CA ARG A 99 -0.46 12.85 13.87
C ARG A 99 0.75 11.94 13.99
N ALA A 100 1.98 12.43 13.85
CA ALA A 100 3.19 11.61 13.99
C ALA A 100 4.44 12.45 14.30
N ASN A 101 5.46 11.81 14.86
CA ASN A 101 6.83 12.31 14.87
C ASN A 101 7.59 11.63 13.74
N VAL A 102 8.08 12.40 12.77
CA VAL A 102 8.84 11.89 11.62
C VAL A 102 10.31 12.19 11.83
N THR A 103 11.15 11.17 11.94
CA THR A 103 12.59 11.35 12.01
C THR A 103 13.13 11.50 10.59
N LEU A 104 13.59 12.70 10.25
CA LEU A 104 14.32 12.97 9.01
C LEU A 104 15.82 12.85 9.26
N ARG A 105 16.50 12.13 8.37
CA ARG A 105 17.96 12.09 8.27
C ARG A 105 18.38 13.11 7.22
N LEU A 106 18.99 14.19 7.68
CA LEU A 106 19.60 15.24 6.88
C LEU A 106 21.08 14.93 6.70
N VAL A 107 21.53 14.88 5.46
CA VAL A 107 22.92 14.51 5.11
C VAL A 107 23.65 15.75 4.67
N PHE A 108 24.69 16.11 5.40
CA PHE A 108 25.47 17.32 5.19
C PHE A 108 26.85 17.00 4.66
N ARG A 109 27.34 17.88 3.78
CA ARG A 109 28.69 17.88 3.27
C ARG A 109 29.29 19.26 3.46
N GLU A 110 30.55 19.30 3.88
CA GLU A 110 31.31 20.54 3.93
C GLU A 110 31.83 20.90 2.52
N VAL A 111 31.52 22.11 2.07
CA VAL A 111 31.96 22.69 0.80
C VAL A 111 32.47 24.10 1.10
N ASN A 112 33.77 24.34 0.87
CA ASN A 112 34.42 25.64 1.13
C ASN A 112 34.22 26.20 2.55
N GLY A 113 34.13 25.32 3.56
CA GLY A 113 33.93 25.70 4.97
C GLY A 113 32.47 25.91 5.37
N GLU A 114 31.51 25.72 4.45
CA GLU A 114 30.07 25.77 4.73
C GLU A 114 29.47 24.36 4.66
N TYR A 115 28.51 24.07 5.55
CA TYR A 115 27.80 22.78 5.54
C TYR A 115 26.53 22.89 4.70
N LEU A 116 26.54 22.23 3.54
CA LEU A 116 25.40 22.17 2.64
C LEU A 116 24.69 20.83 2.76
N LEU A 117 23.38 20.84 2.56
CA LEU A 117 22.52 19.67 2.54
C LEU A 117 22.66 18.95 1.20
N SER A 118 23.16 17.71 1.28
CA SER A 118 23.38 16.80 0.16
C SER A 118 22.31 15.70 0.06
N GLY A 119 21.39 15.62 1.03
CA GLY A 119 20.23 14.74 0.92
C GLY A 119 19.33 14.69 2.15
N ILE A 120 18.12 14.17 1.95
CA ILE A 120 17.04 14.09 2.94
C ILE A 120 16.41 12.70 2.83
N TRP A 121 16.22 12.01 3.96
CA TRP A 121 15.51 10.74 4.03
C TRP A 121 14.57 10.70 5.22
N ILE A 122 13.43 10.01 5.09
CA ILE A 122 12.65 9.58 6.24
C ILE A 122 13.33 8.35 6.83
N ASP A 123 13.82 8.46 8.05
CA ASP A 123 14.52 7.39 8.77
C ASP A 123 13.57 6.60 9.67
N GLY A 124 12.50 7.23 10.16
CA GLY A 124 11.45 6.56 10.93
C GLY A 124 10.23 7.44 11.15
N VAL A 125 9.10 6.81 11.44
CA VAL A 125 7.84 7.49 11.74
C VAL A 125 7.28 6.90 13.03
N ASN A 126 6.96 7.74 14.01
CA ASN A 126 6.31 7.36 15.24
C ASN A 126 4.94 8.01 15.30
N SER A 127 3.89 7.26 14.97
CA SER A 127 2.51 7.77 14.95
C SER A 127 2.05 8.16 16.37
N LYS A 128 1.40 9.32 16.47
CA LYS A 128 0.74 9.79 17.70
C LYS A 128 -0.66 9.20 17.86
N GLU A 129 -1.27 8.72 16.77
CA GLU A 129 -2.50 7.96 16.86
C GLU A 129 -2.19 6.57 17.43
N ALA A 130 -3.00 6.12 18.39
CA ALA A 130 -2.94 4.75 18.88
C ALA A 130 -3.36 3.80 17.75
N GLY A 131 -2.39 3.38 16.96
CA GLY A 131 -2.57 2.32 15.96
C GLY A 131 -2.99 1.02 16.64
N ILE A 132 -3.58 0.12 15.87
CA ILE A 132 -3.85 -1.23 16.36
C ILE A 132 -2.60 -2.09 16.21
N PRO A 133 -2.39 -3.11 17.07
CA PRO A 133 -1.28 -4.04 16.91
C PRO A 133 -1.29 -4.67 15.51
N LEU A 134 -0.11 -4.86 14.90
CA LEU A 134 0.00 -5.41 13.55
C LEU A 134 -0.75 -6.75 13.40
N GLY A 135 -0.67 -7.63 14.39
CA GLY A 135 -1.42 -8.90 14.38
C GLY A 135 -2.94 -8.71 14.36
N VAL A 136 -3.45 -7.68 15.03
CA VAL A 136 -4.89 -7.32 14.99
C VAL A 136 -5.24 -6.76 13.61
N ALA A 137 -4.38 -5.92 13.02
CA ALA A 137 -4.60 -5.39 11.68
C ALA A 137 -4.64 -6.50 10.61
N LEU A 138 -3.79 -7.52 10.73
CA LEU A 138 -3.76 -8.69 9.86
C LEU A 138 -4.97 -9.61 10.01
N PHE A 139 -5.58 -9.65 11.19
CA PHE A 139 -6.76 -10.47 11.44
C PHE A 139 -7.98 -10.01 10.62
N PHE A 140 -8.15 -8.69 10.46
CA PHE A 140 -9.30 -8.12 9.74
C PHE A 140 -9.46 -8.59 8.29
N PRO A 141 -8.45 -8.50 7.39
CA PRO A 141 -8.59 -9.00 6.03
C PRO A 141 -8.84 -10.51 5.97
N VAL A 142 -8.18 -11.29 6.83
CA VAL A 142 -8.40 -12.74 6.94
C VAL A 142 -9.85 -13.02 7.33
N LEU A 143 -10.38 -12.32 8.34
CA LEU A 143 -11.77 -12.40 8.75
C LEU A 143 -12.72 -12.07 7.59
N GLY A 144 -12.40 -11.07 6.77
CA GLY A 144 -13.17 -10.72 5.57
C GLY A 144 -13.34 -11.90 4.60
N GLY A 145 -12.25 -12.60 4.28
CA GLY A 145 -12.29 -13.80 3.46
C GLY A 145 -13.14 -14.93 4.07
N PHE A 146 -12.96 -15.20 5.38
CA PHE A 146 -13.76 -16.21 6.09
C PHE A 146 -15.24 -15.85 6.19
N LEU A 147 -15.60 -14.57 6.31
CA LEU A 147 -16.98 -14.11 6.27
C LEU A 147 -17.62 -14.37 4.90
N ALA A 148 -16.86 -14.27 3.82
CA ALA A 148 -17.35 -14.62 2.48
C ALA A 148 -17.59 -16.13 2.36
N LEU A 149 -16.66 -16.97 2.85
CA LEU A 149 -16.88 -18.42 2.94
C LEU A 149 -18.13 -18.75 3.77
N PHE A 150 -18.31 -18.10 4.93
CA PHE A 150 -19.50 -18.24 5.76
C PHE A 150 -20.77 -17.82 5.03
N THR A 151 -20.70 -16.77 4.20
CA THR A 151 -21.83 -16.34 3.35
C THR A 151 -22.24 -17.46 2.41
N PHE A 152 -21.30 -18.11 1.70
CA PHE A 152 -21.63 -19.26 0.84
C PHE A 152 -22.17 -20.46 1.62
N TYR A 153 -21.64 -20.73 2.81
CA TYR A 153 -22.18 -21.76 3.68
C TYR A 153 -23.67 -21.51 4.02
N MET A 154 -24.01 -20.27 4.38
CA MET A 154 -25.39 -19.86 4.69
C MET A 154 -26.31 -19.90 3.46
N LEU A 155 -25.77 -19.70 2.25
CA LEU A 155 -26.50 -19.82 0.98
C LEU A 155 -26.74 -21.27 0.53
N GLY A 156 -26.31 -22.26 1.31
CA GLY A 156 -26.61 -23.68 1.08
C GLY A 156 -25.43 -24.51 0.58
N PHE A 157 -24.27 -23.90 0.33
CA PHE A 157 -23.05 -24.61 -0.11
C PHE A 157 -22.31 -25.25 1.08
N ARG A 158 -22.97 -26.20 1.77
CA ARG A 158 -22.50 -26.79 3.03
C ARG A 158 -21.35 -27.80 2.87
N ARG A 159 -21.23 -28.44 1.70
CA ARG A 159 -20.14 -29.38 1.40
C ARG A 159 -18.95 -28.62 0.85
N VAL A 160 -18.01 -28.27 1.73
CA VAL A 160 -16.83 -27.48 1.36
C VAL A 160 -15.86 -28.30 0.51
N GLY A 161 -15.59 -27.82 -0.71
CA GLY A 161 -14.57 -28.39 -1.60
C GLY A 161 -13.15 -28.02 -1.15
N VAL A 162 -12.61 -28.75 -0.16
CA VAL A 162 -11.30 -28.43 0.44
C VAL A 162 -10.17 -28.48 -0.60
N ALA A 163 -10.18 -29.49 -1.49
CA ALA A 163 -9.17 -29.61 -2.55
C ALA A 163 -9.23 -28.42 -3.52
N GLU A 164 -10.43 -27.97 -3.86
CA GLU A 164 -10.69 -26.83 -4.72
C GLU A 164 -10.26 -25.52 -4.05
N ILE A 165 -10.53 -25.36 -2.75
CA ILE A 165 -10.04 -24.21 -1.98
C ILE A 165 -8.51 -24.17 -1.99
N ILE A 166 -7.84 -25.29 -1.72
CA ILE A 166 -6.38 -25.39 -1.76
C ILE A 166 -5.85 -25.03 -3.15
N LEU A 167 -6.48 -25.55 -4.21
CA LEU A 167 -6.13 -25.21 -5.58
C LEU A 167 -6.25 -23.69 -5.82
N GLY A 168 -7.35 -23.06 -5.40
CA GLY A 168 -7.53 -21.62 -5.48
C GLY A 168 -6.42 -20.82 -4.79
N ILE A 169 -6.03 -21.21 -3.58
CA ILE A 169 -4.93 -20.58 -2.83
C ILE A 169 -3.59 -20.72 -3.59
N VAL A 170 -3.32 -21.89 -4.17
CA VAL A 170 -2.12 -22.12 -4.99
C VAL A 170 -2.11 -21.21 -6.22
N LEU A 171 -3.26 -21.00 -6.88
CA LEU A 171 -3.35 -20.09 -8.03
C LEU A 171 -3.07 -18.63 -7.64
N VAL A 172 -3.46 -18.21 -6.44
CA VAL A 172 -3.08 -16.87 -5.91
C VAL A 172 -1.59 -16.79 -5.65
N ALA A 173 -0.98 -17.82 -5.06
CA ALA A 173 0.45 -17.83 -4.82
C ALA A 173 1.25 -17.70 -6.14
N ILE A 174 0.82 -18.40 -7.20
CA ILE A 174 1.37 -18.24 -8.55
C ILE A 174 1.19 -16.80 -9.05
N THR A 175 0.02 -16.22 -8.82
CA THR A 175 -0.29 -14.83 -9.18
C THR A 175 0.65 -13.85 -8.50
N LEU A 176 0.84 -13.97 -7.19
CA LEU A 176 1.71 -13.07 -6.42
C LEU A 176 3.19 -13.17 -6.82
N VAL A 177 3.62 -14.27 -7.43
CA VAL A 177 5.00 -14.44 -7.91
C VAL A 177 5.17 -13.95 -9.35
N ILE A 178 4.28 -14.37 -10.26
CA ILE A 178 4.47 -14.16 -11.70
C ILE A 178 3.89 -12.82 -12.16
N GLN A 179 2.69 -12.46 -11.68
CA GLN A 179 1.99 -11.26 -12.14
C GLN A 179 2.82 -9.97 -11.93
N PRO A 180 3.49 -9.75 -10.78
CA PRO A 180 4.32 -8.56 -10.58
C PRO A 180 5.49 -8.47 -11.57
N LEU A 181 6.06 -9.59 -12.01
CA LEU A 181 7.16 -9.59 -12.98
C LEU A 181 6.68 -9.07 -14.34
N ILE A 182 5.51 -9.53 -14.80
CA ILE A 182 4.89 -9.10 -16.06
C ILE A 182 4.47 -7.63 -15.96
N GLN A 183 3.81 -7.27 -14.86
CA GLN A 183 3.37 -5.90 -14.60
C GLN A 183 4.53 -4.90 -14.56
N ASN A 184 5.66 -5.27 -13.95
CA ASN A 184 6.81 -4.39 -13.78
C ASN A 184 7.77 -4.36 -14.98
N ALA A 185 7.71 -5.33 -15.91
CA ALA A 185 8.65 -5.41 -17.03
C ALA A 185 8.72 -4.12 -17.88
N PRO A 186 7.61 -3.47 -18.28
CA PRO A 186 7.69 -2.23 -19.05
C PRO A 186 8.26 -1.05 -18.26
N PHE A 187 7.97 -0.98 -16.96
CA PHE A 187 8.52 0.07 -16.09
C PHE A 187 10.03 -0.09 -15.95
N LEU A 188 10.51 -1.30 -15.68
CA LEU A 188 11.94 -1.61 -15.60
C LEU A 188 12.66 -1.34 -16.93
N ALA A 189 12.06 -1.70 -18.06
CA ALA A 189 12.60 -1.41 -19.39
C ALA A 189 12.70 0.11 -19.67
N ALA A 190 11.77 0.89 -19.11
CA ALA A 190 11.80 2.36 -19.16
C ALA A 190 12.69 3.00 -18.06
N GLY A 191 13.43 2.19 -17.30
CA GLY A 191 14.30 2.64 -16.21
C GLY A 191 13.56 3.10 -14.94
N ILE A 192 12.25 2.84 -14.85
CA ILE A 192 11.39 3.20 -13.72
C ILE A 192 11.49 2.12 -12.65
N LYS A 193 11.98 2.48 -11.46
CA LYS A 193 12.26 1.50 -10.38
C LYS A 193 11.34 1.62 -9.17
N SER A 194 10.49 2.64 -9.12
CA SER A 194 9.68 2.95 -7.95
C SER A 194 8.34 3.60 -8.31
N ASN A 195 7.36 3.50 -7.41
CA ASN A 195 6.07 4.17 -7.56
C ASN A 195 6.22 5.70 -7.55
N SER A 196 7.20 6.25 -6.83
CA SER A 196 7.46 7.70 -6.82
C SER A 196 7.92 8.20 -8.19
N GLU A 197 8.70 7.42 -8.94
CA GLU A 197 9.08 7.75 -10.32
C GLU A 197 7.88 7.70 -11.29
N VAL A 198 6.93 6.78 -11.07
CA VAL A 198 5.66 6.76 -11.83
C VAL A 198 4.87 8.05 -11.57
N VAL A 199 4.74 8.45 -10.30
CA VAL A 199 4.04 9.68 -9.91
C VAL A 199 4.74 10.93 -10.44
N ALA A 200 6.07 10.96 -10.41
CA ALA A 200 6.88 12.07 -10.92
C ALA A 200 6.72 12.32 -12.43
N LYS A 201 6.33 11.30 -13.21
CA LYS A 201 6.02 11.43 -14.64
C LYS A 201 4.66 12.09 -14.92
N GLY A 202 3.91 12.43 -13.88
CA GLY A 202 2.68 13.23 -13.97
C GLY A 202 1.40 12.40 -14.09
N THR A 203 0.25 13.07 -13.96
CA THR A 203 -1.08 12.43 -13.84
C THR A 203 -1.44 11.54 -15.03
N ILE A 204 -1.14 11.97 -16.26
CA ILE A 204 -1.46 11.18 -17.46
C ILE A 204 -0.69 9.85 -17.43
N PHE A 205 0.59 9.89 -17.06
CA PHE A 205 1.40 8.68 -16.93
C PHE A 205 0.87 7.74 -15.84
N VAL A 206 0.47 8.30 -14.68
CA VAL A 206 -0.18 7.53 -13.60
C VAL A 206 -1.45 6.84 -14.08
N VAL A 207 -2.31 7.52 -14.86
CA VAL A 207 -3.53 6.91 -15.41
C VAL A 207 -3.18 5.73 -16.32
N PHE A 208 -2.26 5.90 -17.27
CA PHE A 208 -1.86 4.81 -18.17
C PHE A 208 -1.18 3.66 -17.43
N ALA A 209 -0.32 3.95 -16.44
CA ALA A 209 0.30 2.94 -15.60
C ALA A 209 -0.75 2.14 -14.81
N SER A 210 -1.76 2.82 -14.27
CA SER A 210 -2.86 2.18 -13.54
C SER A 210 -3.69 1.27 -14.44
N ILE A 211 -4.02 1.71 -15.66
CA ILE A 211 -4.73 0.91 -16.66
C ILE A 211 -3.90 -0.34 -17.01
N TRP A 212 -2.61 -0.16 -17.28
CA TRP A 212 -1.70 -1.27 -17.57
C TRP A 212 -1.69 -2.31 -16.44
N LEU A 213 -1.45 -1.85 -15.21
CA LEU A 213 -1.41 -2.72 -14.04
C LEU A 213 -2.74 -3.46 -13.86
N GLY A 214 -3.85 -2.74 -13.92
CA GLY A 214 -5.19 -3.32 -13.73
C GLY A 214 -5.52 -4.38 -14.77
N PHE A 215 -5.36 -4.07 -16.06
CA PHE A 215 -5.68 -5.02 -17.12
C PHE A 215 -4.76 -6.24 -17.12
N ILE A 216 -3.46 -6.10 -16.83
CA ILE A 216 -2.59 -7.27 -16.70
C ILE A 216 -3.05 -8.16 -15.54
N ALA A 217 -3.45 -7.59 -14.40
CA ALA A 217 -3.99 -8.36 -13.28
C ALA A 217 -5.26 -9.12 -13.70
N GLY A 218 -6.25 -8.41 -14.28
CA GLY A 218 -7.49 -9.02 -14.75
C GLY A 218 -7.27 -10.15 -15.76
N PHE A 219 -6.49 -9.91 -16.82
CA PHE A 219 -6.21 -10.94 -17.82
C PHE A 219 -5.43 -12.13 -17.25
N PHE A 220 -4.44 -11.89 -16.39
CA PHE A 220 -3.64 -12.96 -15.82
C PHE A 220 -4.47 -13.85 -14.89
N GLN A 221 -5.19 -13.24 -13.94
CA GLN A 221 -5.96 -13.98 -12.94
C GLN A 221 -7.17 -14.69 -13.52
N GLU A 222 -7.94 -14.05 -14.40
CA GLU A 222 -9.07 -14.71 -15.05
C GLU A 222 -8.62 -15.83 -16.01
N SER A 223 -7.47 -15.68 -16.69
CA SER A 223 -6.93 -16.75 -17.54
C SER A 223 -6.47 -17.95 -16.74
N LEU A 224 -5.81 -17.74 -15.60
CA LEU A 224 -5.48 -18.81 -14.67
C LEU A 224 -6.75 -19.52 -14.19
N LYS A 225 -7.72 -18.76 -13.65
CA LYS A 225 -8.99 -19.35 -13.19
C LYS A 225 -9.69 -20.10 -14.30
N TYR A 226 -9.78 -19.56 -15.51
CA TYR A 226 -10.39 -20.24 -16.66
C TYR A 226 -9.66 -21.54 -17.01
N GLY A 227 -8.33 -21.52 -17.02
CA GLY A 227 -7.52 -22.71 -17.30
C GLY A 227 -7.77 -23.86 -16.33
N PHE A 228 -7.99 -23.55 -15.05
CA PHE A 228 -8.15 -24.53 -13.97
C PHE A 228 -9.61 -24.84 -13.58
N SER A 229 -10.59 -24.04 -14.05
CA SER A 229 -12.02 -24.26 -13.81
C SER A 229 -12.79 -24.75 -15.04
N LYS A 230 -12.27 -24.57 -16.25
CA LYS A 230 -12.93 -25.07 -17.47
C LYS A 230 -13.15 -26.58 -17.38
N GLY A 231 -14.36 -27.02 -17.70
CA GLY A 231 -14.74 -28.43 -17.67
C GLY A 231 -15.00 -29.03 -16.29
N LYS A 232 -14.77 -28.29 -15.19
CA LYS A 232 -15.14 -28.73 -13.84
C LYS A 232 -16.63 -28.53 -13.55
N TYR A 233 -17.14 -29.15 -12.49
CA TYR A 233 -18.46 -28.81 -11.94
C TYR A 233 -18.47 -27.37 -11.46
N LEU A 234 -19.62 -26.72 -11.56
CA LEU A 234 -19.82 -25.35 -11.11
C LEU A 234 -19.61 -25.23 -9.60
N ASN A 235 -19.95 -26.27 -8.83
CA ASN A 235 -19.67 -26.29 -7.40
C ASN A 235 -18.16 -26.37 -7.12
N GLU A 236 -17.41 -27.15 -7.90
CA GLU A 236 -15.95 -27.19 -7.79
C GLU A 236 -15.34 -25.83 -8.19
N ALA A 237 -15.82 -25.23 -9.29
CA ALA A 237 -15.40 -23.91 -9.75
C ALA A 237 -15.70 -22.82 -8.70
N LEU A 238 -16.84 -22.89 -8.01
CA LEU A 238 -17.19 -22.01 -6.90
C LEU A 238 -16.12 -22.07 -5.81
N PHE A 239 -15.74 -23.27 -5.35
CA PHE A 239 -14.75 -23.43 -4.29
C PHE A 239 -13.32 -23.09 -4.73
N ILE A 240 -12.97 -23.25 -6.01
CA ILE A 240 -11.73 -22.70 -6.57
C ILE A 240 -11.70 -21.18 -6.43
N GLY A 241 -12.80 -20.51 -6.81
CA GLY A 241 -12.91 -19.06 -6.70
C GLY A 241 -12.90 -18.56 -5.25
N ILE A 242 -13.58 -19.26 -4.33
CA ILE A 242 -13.50 -18.97 -2.89
C ILE A 242 -12.07 -19.14 -2.38
N GLY A 243 -11.40 -20.23 -2.77
CA GLY A 243 -9.99 -20.47 -2.44
C GLY A 243 -9.06 -19.37 -2.93
N PHE A 244 -9.32 -18.85 -4.13
CA PHE A 244 -8.59 -17.71 -4.66
C PHE A 244 -8.79 -16.47 -3.78
N GLY A 245 -10.04 -16.12 -3.45
CA GLY A 245 -10.32 -15.01 -2.54
C GLY A 245 -9.71 -15.14 -1.14
N LEU A 246 -9.81 -16.34 -0.54
CA LEU A 246 -9.19 -16.66 0.75
C LEU A 246 -7.66 -16.57 0.69
N GLY A 247 -7.07 -17.06 -0.40
CA GLY A 247 -5.63 -16.94 -0.64
C GLY A 247 -5.19 -15.49 -0.66
N GLU A 248 -5.93 -14.60 -1.34
CA GLU A 248 -5.64 -13.16 -1.31
C GLU A 248 -5.83 -12.56 0.09
N ALA A 249 -6.90 -12.94 0.78
CA ALA A 249 -7.22 -12.47 2.14
C ALA A 249 -6.15 -12.83 3.18
N ILE A 250 -5.31 -13.83 2.90
CA ILE A 250 -4.22 -14.29 3.77
C ILE A 250 -2.86 -13.79 3.27
N LEU A 251 -2.53 -14.06 2.01
CA LEU A 251 -1.19 -13.85 1.47
C LEU A 251 -0.89 -12.37 1.22
N VAL A 252 -1.86 -11.58 0.74
CA VAL A 252 -1.65 -10.16 0.45
C VAL A 252 -1.37 -9.36 1.74
N PRO A 253 -2.19 -9.47 2.81
CA PRO A 253 -1.89 -8.80 4.08
C PRO A 253 -0.58 -9.26 4.70
N ALA A 254 -0.24 -10.55 4.60
CA ALA A 254 1.04 -11.05 5.12
C ALA A 254 2.24 -10.35 4.44
N LEU A 255 2.18 -10.18 3.11
CA LEU A 255 3.20 -9.43 2.37
C LEU A 255 3.22 -7.94 2.76
N GLN A 256 2.05 -7.33 2.97
CA GLN A 256 1.95 -5.94 3.41
C GLN A 256 2.49 -5.74 4.84
N ALA A 257 2.31 -6.70 5.74
CA ALA A 257 2.86 -6.62 7.10
C ALA A 257 4.39 -6.59 7.12
N ILE A 258 5.04 -7.35 6.23
CA ILE A 258 6.50 -7.32 6.09
C ILE A 258 6.93 -5.89 5.71
N GLN A 259 6.24 -5.25 4.77
CA GLN A 259 6.52 -3.88 4.36
C GLN A 259 6.26 -2.86 5.48
N LEU A 260 5.14 -2.96 6.19
CA LEU A 260 4.81 -2.05 7.29
C LEU A 260 5.80 -2.16 8.45
N ALA A 261 6.25 -3.38 8.76
CA ALA A 261 7.24 -3.64 9.80
C ALA A 261 8.61 -3.02 9.46
N THR A 262 9.01 -2.98 8.18
CA THR A 262 10.28 -2.34 7.80
C THR A 262 10.25 -0.82 7.86
N VAL A 263 9.08 -0.19 7.66
CA VAL A 263 8.94 1.28 7.69
C VAL A 263 8.47 1.84 9.03
N GLY A 264 8.15 0.99 10.01
CA GLY A 264 7.72 1.41 11.34
C GLY A 264 6.33 2.07 11.40
N VAL A 265 5.49 1.86 10.37
CA VAL A 265 4.15 2.45 10.30
C VAL A 265 3.16 1.58 11.07
N THR A 266 2.45 2.16 12.03
CA THR A 266 1.38 1.48 12.77
C THR A 266 0.07 1.52 11.99
N PRO A 267 -0.60 0.36 11.77
CA PRO A 267 -1.90 0.33 11.09
C PRO A 267 -2.98 1.02 11.93
N ASN A 268 -3.94 1.65 11.27
CA ASN A 268 -5.13 2.20 11.94
C ASN A 268 -6.37 1.30 11.73
N LEU A 269 -7.33 1.38 12.66
CA LEU A 269 -8.53 0.54 12.63
C LEU A 269 -9.37 0.74 11.36
N THR A 270 -9.52 1.97 10.88
CA THR A 270 -10.31 2.29 9.68
C THR A 270 -9.75 1.58 8.44
N THR A 271 -8.43 1.62 8.25
CA THR A 271 -7.76 0.91 7.15
C THR A 271 -7.90 -0.60 7.27
N ALA A 272 -7.84 -1.14 8.49
CA ALA A 272 -8.04 -2.58 8.70
C ALA A 272 -9.48 -3.02 8.40
N LEU A 273 -10.48 -2.23 8.81
CA LEU A 273 -11.89 -2.48 8.48
C LEU A 273 -12.17 -2.35 6.97
N ALA A 274 -11.58 -1.36 6.31
CA ALA A 274 -11.66 -1.23 4.85
C ALA A 274 -11.05 -2.47 4.16
N SER A 275 -9.88 -2.91 4.63
CA SER A 275 -9.23 -4.13 4.14
C SER A 275 -10.08 -5.39 4.36
N MET A 276 -10.75 -5.51 5.51
CA MET A 276 -11.73 -6.60 5.76
C MET A 276 -12.85 -6.59 4.72
N LEU A 277 -13.47 -5.44 4.49
CA LEU A 277 -14.55 -5.30 3.51
C LEU A 277 -14.07 -5.64 2.09
N GLU A 278 -12.89 -5.13 1.71
CA GLU A 278 -12.29 -5.40 0.41
C GLU A 278 -12.05 -6.89 0.19
N ARG A 279 -11.46 -7.59 1.16
CA ARG A 279 -11.17 -9.03 1.05
C ARG A 279 -12.45 -9.88 1.06
N TYR A 280 -13.47 -9.45 1.79
CA TYR A 280 -14.82 -10.04 1.71
C TYR A 280 -15.38 -9.93 0.29
N LEU A 281 -15.42 -8.72 -0.27
CA LEU A 281 -15.96 -8.46 -1.60
C LEU A 281 -15.15 -9.12 -2.72
N ALA A 282 -13.81 -9.13 -2.61
CA ALA A 282 -12.92 -9.81 -3.54
C ALA A 282 -13.18 -11.32 -3.53
N THR A 283 -13.41 -11.92 -2.35
CA THR A 283 -13.73 -13.36 -2.29
C THR A 283 -15.06 -13.69 -2.97
N LEU A 284 -16.08 -12.85 -2.79
CA LEU A 284 -17.34 -12.97 -3.53
C LEU A 284 -17.13 -12.81 -5.05
N PHE A 285 -16.29 -11.85 -5.45
CA PHE A 285 -15.94 -11.59 -6.85
C PHE A 285 -15.25 -12.81 -7.49
N HIS A 286 -14.22 -13.36 -6.85
CA HIS A 286 -13.48 -14.51 -7.37
C HIS A 286 -14.35 -15.77 -7.44
N ALA A 287 -15.21 -16.00 -6.44
CA ALA A 287 -16.21 -17.06 -6.47
C ALA A 287 -17.15 -16.91 -7.68
N GLY A 288 -17.76 -15.73 -7.86
CA GLY A 288 -18.68 -15.46 -8.96
C GLY A 288 -18.03 -15.58 -10.34
N THR A 289 -16.86 -14.95 -10.53
CA THR A 289 -16.12 -15.02 -11.81
C THR A 289 -15.77 -16.46 -12.19
N THR A 290 -15.29 -17.27 -11.24
CA THR A 290 -14.89 -18.66 -11.51
C THR A 290 -16.08 -19.53 -11.91
N VAL A 291 -17.22 -19.37 -11.25
CA VAL A 291 -18.47 -20.05 -11.63
C VAL A 291 -18.89 -19.66 -13.05
N VAL A 292 -18.89 -18.37 -13.36
CA VAL A 292 -19.29 -17.87 -14.69
C VAL A 292 -18.33 -18.37 -15.77
N LEU A 293 -17.02 -18.41 -15.52
CA LEU A 293 -16.04 -18.97 -16.45
C LEU A 293 -16.31 -20.45 -16.76
N ALA A 294 -16.52 -21.27 -15.72
CA ALA A 294 -16.82 -22.68 -15.87
C ALA A 294 -18.16 -22.92 -16.61
N TYR A 295 -19.21 -22.19 -16.23
CA TYR A 295 -20.52 -22.27 -16.88
C TYR A 295 -20.47 -21.86 -18.36
N SER A 296 -19.78 -20.76 -18.64
CA SER A 296 -19.65 -20.22 -20.00
C SER A 296 -18.88 -21.18 -20.91
N TYR A 297 -17.88 -21.90 -20.37
CA TYR A 297 -17.20 -22.97 -21.08
C TYR A 297 -18.18 -24.09 -21.47
N LYS A 298 -18.95 -24.61 -20.51
CA LYS A 298 -19.96 -25.65 -20.76
C LYS A 298 -21.03 -25.22 -21.77
N SER A 299 -21.34 -23.94 -21.78
CA SER A 299 -22.36 -23.34 -22.65
C SER A 299 -21.82 -22.84 -24.00
N GLY A 300 -20.55 -23.10 -24.32
CA GLY A 300 -19.96 -22.79 -25.63
C GLY A 300 -19.51 -21.34 -25.86
N PHE A 301 -19.57 -20.47 -24.84
CA PHE A 301 -19.15 -19.07 -24.94
C PHE A 301 -17.99 -18.68 -24.00
N GLY A 302 -17.23 -19.68 -23.52
CA GLY A 302 -16.14 -19.50 -22.55
C GLY A 302 -15.11 -18.42 -22.90
N LYS A 303 -14.68 -18.32 -24.18
CA LYS A 303 -13.73 -17.27 -24.61
C LYS A 303 -14.29 -15.85 -24.47
N LYS A 304 -15.58 -15.66 -24.78
CA LYS A 304 -16.25 -14.36 -24.66
C LYS A 304 -16.39 -13.97 -23.18
N ALA A 305 -16.73 -14.94 -22.33
CA ALA A 305 -16.80 -14.75 -20.89
C ALA A 305 -15.43 -14.41 -20.31
N LEU A 306 -14.37 -15.14 -20.69
CA LEU A 306 -13.00 -14.83 -20.27
C LEU A 306 -12.62 -13.39 -20.63
N LEU A 307 -12.81 -12.96 -21.87
CA LEU A 307 -12.50 -11.58 -22.28
C LEU A 307 -13.30 -10.55 -21.47
N SER A 308 -14.60 -10.78 -21.27
CA SER A 308 -15.48 -9.85 -20.58
C SER A 308 -15.14 -9.73 -19.09
N LEU A 309 -14.87 -10.87 -18.43
CA LEU A 309 -14.49 -10.90 -17.01
C LEU A 309 -13.09 -10.35 -16.79
N SER A 310 -12.12 -10.65 -17.67
CA SER A 310 -10.78 -10.04 -17.61
C SER A 310 -10.86 -8.52 -17.73
N THR A 311 -11.75 -8.02 -18.59
CA THR A 311 -11.98 -6.59 -18.75
C THR A 311 -12.63 -5.97 -17.52
N ALA A 312 -13.68 -6.59 -16.98
CA ALA A 312 -14.35 -6.11 -15.77
C ALA A 312 -13.40 -6.09 -14.56
N HIS A 313 -12.63 -7.16 -14.36
CA HIS A 313 -11.60 -7.24 -13.33
C HIS A 313 -10.53 -6.16 -13.56
N GLY A 314 -10.03 -6.03 -14.79
CA GLY A 314 -9.01 -5.05 -15.13
C GLY A 314 -9.44 -3.60 -14.87
N ILE A 315 -10.73 -3.28 -15.07
CA ILE A 315 -11.28 -1.97 -14.72
C ILE A 315 -11.26 -1.76 -13.20
N ILE A 316 -11.71 -2.72 -12.39
CA ILE A 316 -11.69 -2.62 -10.92
C ILE A 316 -10.24 -2.41 -10.44
N ASP A 317 -9.31 -3.22 -10.93
CA ASP A 317 -7.90 -3.14 -10.53
C ASP A 317 -7.20 -1.90 -11.06
N THR A 318 -7.71 -1.27 -12.13
CA THR A 318 -7.23 0.04 -12.59
C THR A 318 -7.48 1.10 -11.52
N PHE A 319 -8.66 1.12 -10.90
CA PHE A 319 -8.96 2.06 -9.82
C PHE A 319 -8.16 1.73 -8.55
N ALA A 320 -8.00 0.44 -8.23
CA ALA A 320 -7.15 0.01 -7.11
C ALA A 320 -5.69 0.44 -7.32
N ALA A 321 -5.12 0.21 -8.51
CA ALA A 321 -3.77 0.63 -8.87
C ALA A 321 -3.62 2.16 -8.85
N TYR A 322 -4.62 2.89 -9.35
CA TYR A 322 -4.62 4.35 -9.28
C TYR A 322 -4.59 4.85 -7.84
N TYR A 323 -5.39 4.25 -6.95
CA TYR A 323 -5.39 4.58 -5.52
C TYR A 323 -4.01 4.36 -4.89
N GLN A 324 -3.26 3.32 -5.29
CA GLN A 324 -1.90 3.08 -4.79
C GLN A 324 -0.91 4.18 -5.19
N PHE A 325 -1.09 4.80 -6.37
CA PHE A 325 -0.25 5.93 -6.79
C PHE A 325 -0.73 7.27 -6.24
N LYS A 326 -2.04 7.46 -6.16
CA LYS A 326 -2.69 8.69 -5.71
C LYS A 326 -3.86 8.37 -4.78
N PRO A 327 -3.58 8.19 -3.47
CA PRO A 327 -4.63 7.89 -2.50
C PRO A 327 -5.74 8.94 -2.53
N SER A 328 -6.96 8.49 -2.74
CA SER A 328 -8.16 9.34 -2.79
C SER A 328 -9.36 8.55 -2.29
N THR A 329 -10.08 9.09 -1.31
CA THR A 329 -11.30 8.49 -0.77
C THR A 329 -12.36 8.28 -1.85
N VAL A 330 -12.42 9.18 -2.84
CA VAL A 330 -13.36 9.07 -3.97
C VAL A 330 -13.01 7.86 -4.84
N VAL A 331 -11.73 7.70 -5.18
CA VAL A 331 -11.27 6.54 -5.97
C VAL A 331 -11.50 5.24 -5.22
N LEU A 332 -11.18 5.21 -3.93
CA LEU A 332 -11.41 4.02 -3.08
C LEU A 332 -12.90 3.64 -3.03
N ALA A 333 -13.78 4.63 -2.87
CA ALA A 333 -15.23 4.42 -2.87
C ALA A 333 -15.71 3.88 -4.23
N ILE A 334 -15.20 4.42 -5.34
CA ILE A 334 -15.51 3.91 -6.70
C ILE A 334 -15.07 2.45 -6.82
N THR A 335 -13.85 2.10 -6.40
CA THR A 335 -13.34 0.71 -6.42
C THR A 335 -14.30 -0.22 -5.68
N TYR A 336 -14.75 0.14 -4.47
CA TYR A 336 -15.64 -0.70 -3.68
C TYR A 336 -17.05 -0.79 -4.25
N VAL A 337 -17.59 0.30 -4.80
CA VAL A 337 -18.90 0.27 -5.48
C VAL A 337 -18.85 -0.61 -6.73
N LEU A 338 -17.79 -0.52 -7.53
CA LEU A 338 -17.61 -1.37 -8.71
C LEU A 338 -17.46 -2.84 -8.31
N LEU A 339 -16.58 -3.12 -7.34
CA LEU A 339 -16.36 -4.49 -6.85
C LEU A 339 -17.65 -5.09 -6.29
N LEU A 340 -18.38 -4.36 -5.43
CA LEU A 340 -19.67 -4.80 -4.90
C LEU A 340 -20.69 -5.05 -6.02
N GLY A 341 -20.86 -4.09 -6.93
CA GLY A 341 -21.83 -4.17 -8.02
C GLY A 341 -21.58 -5.36 -8.95
N VAL A 342 -20.32 -5.56 -9.35
CA VAL A 342 -19.94 -6.69 -10.22
C VAL A 342 -20.04 -8.00 -9.46
N SER A 343 -19.60 -8.09 -8.19
CA SER A 343 -19.78 -9.29 -7.36
C SER A 343 -21.24 -9.69 -7.23
N LEU A 344 -22.13 -8.76 -6.91
CA LEU A 344 -23.57 -9.04 -6.80
C LEU A 344 -24.17 -9.50 -8.12
N PHE A 345 -23.78 -8.88 -9.24
CA PHE A 345 -24.22 -9.31 -10.57
C PHE A 345 -23.76 -10.74 -10.89
N LEU A 346 -22.48 -11.04 -10.66
CA LEU A 346 -21.91 -12.37 -10.92
C LEU A 346 -22.54 -13.44 -10.04
N LEU A 347 -22.77 -13.16 -8.76
CA LEU A 347 -23.41 -14.10 -7.84
C LEU A 347 -24.88 -14.33 -8.19
N ARG A 348 -25.62 -13.26 -8.50
CA ARG A 348 -27.02 -13.36 -8.94
C ARG A 348 -27.16 -14.20 -10.20
N TYR A 349 -26.21 -14.10 -11.12
CA TYR A 349 -26.20 -14.89 -12.35
C TYR A 349 -25.67 -16.31 -12.16
N GLY A 350 -24.56 -16.46 -11.44
CA GLY A 350 -23.82 -17.72 -11.31
C GLY A 350 -24.40 -18.70 -10.28
N LEU A 351 -24.83 -18.23 -9.11
CA LEU A 351 -25.27 -19.12 -8.03
C LEU A 351 -26.48 -19.99 -8.39
N PRO A 352 -27.54 -19.47 -9.05
CA PRO A 352 -28.64 -20.31 -9.51
C PRO A 352 -28.15 -21.47 -10.39
N LYS A 353 -27.12 -21.23 -11.22
CA LYS A 353 -26.55 -22.27 -12.09
C LYS A 353 -25.81 -23.35 -11.32
N VAL A 354 -25.12 -22.98 -10.25
CA VAL A 354 -24.50 -23.99 -9.35
C VAL A 354 -25.58 -24.85 -8.69
N MET A 355 -26.70 -24.25 -8.27
CA MET A 355 -27.80 -24.98 -7.60
C MET A 355 -28.61 -25.87 -8.55
N GLU A 356 -28.69 -25.51 -9.84
CA GLU A 356 -29.34 -26.31 -10.89
C GLU A 356 -28.52 -27.54 -11.29
N GLU A 357 -27.20 -27.51 -11.13
CA GLU A 357 -26.29 -28.60 -11.54
C GLU A 357 -26.39 -29.79 -10.58
N ARG A 358 -26.86 -30.93 -11.10
CA ARG A 358 -27.03 -32.16 -10.31
C ARG A 358 -25.69 -32.91 -10.20
N GLU A 359 -25.38 -33.43 -9.01
CA GLU A 359 -24.19 -34.26 -8.77
C GLU A 359 -24.15 -35.53 -9.65
N GLU A 360 -25.29 -36.00 -10.17
CA GLU A 360 -25.42 -37.17 -11.05
C GLU A 360 -24.69 -37.01 -12.40
N ASP A 361 -24.37 -35.77 -12.82
CA ASP A 361 -23.64 -35.51 -14.06
C ASP A 361 -22.12 -35.76 -13.94
N ARG A 362 -21.64 -36.19 -12.76
CA ARG A 362 -20.65 -37.27 -12.49
C ARG A 362 -19.70 -37.90 -13.53
N ILE A 363 -19.26 -37.31 -14.65
CA ILE A 363 -18.34 -38.02 -15.57
C ILE A 363 -16.94 -38.12 -14.95
N VAL A 364 -16.69 -39.23 -14.26
CA VAL A 364 -15.37 -39.67 -13.80
C VAL A 364 -14.66 -40.29 -15.01
N TRP A 365 -13.62 -39.63 -15.52
CA TRP A 365 -12.69 -40.21 -16.49
C TRP A 365 -11.53 -40.90 -15.78
#